data_AF-A0A2P6PEJ7-F1
#
_entry.id   AF-A0A2P6PEJ7-F1
#
_cell.length_a   1.000
_cell.length_b   1.000
_cell.length_c   1.000
_cell.angle_alpha   90.00
_cell.angle_beta   90.00
_cell.angle_gamma   90.00
#
_symmetry.space_group_name_H-M   'P 1'
#
loop_
_entity.id
_entity.type
_entity.pdbx_description
1 polymer ?
#
loop_
_entity_poly.entity_id
_entity_poly.type
_entity_poly.pdbx_seq_one_letter_code
_entity_poly.pdbx_strand_id
1 'polypeptide(L)'
;MELADPRLEGRVSSEEVEKLVRVALCCVHVGPTLRPSMTNVVAMLEGRLPIAETRIEALEFLRSYGGNVSEASSKLTKVGSAE
;
A
#
# COMPACT_ATOMS: atom_id res chain seq x y z
N MET A 1 -2.48 -11.45 -9.33
CA MET A 1 -1.05 -11.81 -9.33
C MET A 1 -0.18 -10.90 -10.19
N GLU A 2 -0.74 -10.10 -11.11
CA GLU A 2 0.00 -9.28 -12.10
C GLU A 2 1.02 -8.30 -11.49
N LEU A 3 0.86 -7.94 -10.21
CA LEU A 3 1.77 -7.05 -9.48
C LEU A 3 2.99 -7.76 -8.89
N ALA A 4 2.96 -9.09 -8.74
CA ALA A 4 4.05 -9.87 -8.20
C ALA A 4 5.11 -10.15 -9.27
N ASP A 5 6.38 -10.22 -8.86
CA ASP A 5 7.46 -10.71 -9.73
C ASP A 5 7.09 -12.12 -10.25
N PRO A 6 7.17 -12.39 -11.57
CA PRO A 6 6.90 -13.72 -12.14
C PRO A 6 7.69 -14.85 -11.47
N ARG A 7 8.87 -14.56 -10.91
CA ARG A 7 9.70 -15.54 -10.19
C ARG A 7 9.09 -16.00 -8.85
N LEU A 8 8.04 -15.35 -8.38
CA LEU A 8 7.29 -15.68 -7.16
C LEU A 8 5.96 -16.39 -7.45
N GLU A 9 5.69 -16.74 -8.71
CA GLU A 9 4.48 -17.45 -9.09
C GLU A 9 4.31 -18.76 -8.29
N GLY A 10 3.10 -18.97 -7.77
CA GLY A 10 2.76 -20.12 -6.92
C GLY A 10 3.37 -20.10 -5.50
N ARG A 11 4.16 -19.07 -5.15
CA ARG A 11 4.85 -18.95 -3.85
C ARG A 11 4.27 -17.88 -2.93
N VAL A 12 3.46 -16.98 -3.47
CA VAL A 12 2.83 -15.88 -2.73
C VAL A 12 1.35 -15.81 -3.09
N SER A 13 0.52 -15.36 -2.16
CA SER A 13 -0.90 -15.11 -2.43
C SER A 13 -1.13 -13.66 -2.88
N SER A 14 -2.29 -13.39 -3.48
CA SER A 14 -2.73 -12.03 -3.80
C SER A 14 -2.77 -11.13 -2.57
N GLU A 15 -3.21 -11.68 -1.45
CA GLU A 15 -3.39 -10.96 -0.18
C GLU A 15 -2.03 -10.59 0.44
N GLU A 16 -1.02 -11.45 0.32
CA GLU A 16 0.34 -11.17 0.77
C GLU A 16 0.98 -10.05 -0.04
N VAL A 17 0.78 -10.07 -1.35
CA VAL A 17 1.28 -9.03 -2.27
C VAL A 17 0.57 -7.70 -1.98
N GLU A 18 -0.75 -7.69 -1.82
CA GLU A 18 -1.51 -6.49 -1.48
C GLU A 18 -1.06 -5.90 -0.14
N LYS A 19 -0.91 -6.73 0.89
CA LYS A 19 -0.41 -6.31 2.20
C LYS A 19 0.96 -5.66 2.09
N LEU A 20 1.90 -6.31 1.38
CA LEU A 20 3.25 -5.80 1.20
C LEU A 20 3.25 -4.45 0.50
N VAL A 21 2.45 -4.30 -0.56
CA VAL A 21 2.34 -3.06 -1.33
C VAL A 21 1.79 -1.94 -0.45
N ARG A 22 0.72 -2.19 0.31
CA ARG A 22 0.17 -1.18 1.22
C ARG A 22 1.17 -0.72 2.27
N VAL A 23 1.91 -1.66 2.88
CA VAL A 23 2.98 -1.33 3.83
C VAL A 23 4.11 -0.53 3.15
N ALA A 24 4.53 -0.93 1.95
CA ALA A 24 5.56 -0.23 1.19
C ALA A 24 5.15 1.22 0.87
N LEU A 25 3.88 1.44 0.49
CA LEU A 25 3.33 2.78 0.23
C LEU A 25 3.40 3.68 1.47
N CYS A 26 3.16 3.14 2.67
CA CYS A 26 3.35 3.90 3.91
C CYS A 26 4.82 4.26 4.16
N CYS A 27 5.76 3.36 3.82
CA CYS A 27 7.20 3.58 4.03
C CYS A 27 7.80 4.65 3.10
N VAL A 28 7.26 4.80 1.89
CA VAL A 28 7.77 5.77 0.89
C VAL A 28 7.02 7.10 0.90
N HIS A 29 6.28 7.39 1.98
CA HIS A 29 5.54 8.64 2.13
C HIS A 29 6.48 9.87 2.02
N VAL A 30 6.03 10.92 1.31
CA VAL A 30 6.82 12.16 1.08
C VAL A 30 7.23 12.80 2.41
N GLY A 31 6.29 12.97 3.33
CA GLY A 31 6.56 13.42 4.70
C GLY A 31 7.31 12.35 5.53
N PRO A 32 8.56 12.60 5.98
CA PRO A 32 9.35 11.61 6.73
C PRO A 32 8.72 11.24 8.08
N THR A 33 8.03 12.18 8.71
CA THR A 33 7.35 11.99 10.01
C THR A 33 6.10 11.12 9.92
N LEU A 34 5.58 10.89 8.72
CA LEU A 34 4.40 10.05 8.47
C LEU A 34 4.80 8.61 8.11
N ARG A 35 6.08 8.34 7.92
CA ARG A 35 6.59 6.98 7.70
C ARG A 35 6.51 6.18 9.00
N PRO A 36 6.09 4.91 8.94
CA PRO A 36 6.03 4.06 10.12
C PRO A 36 7.43 3.75 10.66
N SER A 37 7.54 3.53 11.98
CA SER A 37 8.75 2.95 12.57
C SER A 37 8.94 1.52 12.08
N MET A 38 10.19 1.02 12.08
CA MET A 38 10.46 -0.36 11.69
C MET A 38 9.71 -1.38 12.56
N THR A 39 9.50 -1.08 13.85
CA THR A 39 8.67 -1.90 14.75
C THR A 39 7.23 -2.01 14.23
N ASN A 40 6.64 -0.89 13.82
CA ASN A 40 5.29 -0.90 13.26
C ASN A 40 5.24 -1.62 11.91
N VAL A 41 6.28 -1.45 11.06
CA VAL A 41 6.39 -2.17 9.78
C VAL A 41 6.36 -3.68 9.98
N VAL A 42 7.18 -4.21 10.91
CA VAL A 42 7.21 -5.64 11.21
C VAL A 42 5.86 -6.10 11.77
N ALA A 43 5.27 -5.35 12.70
CA ALA A 43 3.96 -5.69 13.26
C ALA A 43 2.85 -5.71 12.19
N MET A 44 2.88 -4.81 11.20
CA MET A 44 1.94 -4.83 10.08
C MET A 44 2.14 -6.06 9.17
N LEU A 45 3.40 -6.42 8.87
CA LEU A 45 3.71 -7.58 8.03
C LEU A 45 3.31 -8.90 8.70
N GLU A 46 3.56 -9.03 10.01
CA GLU A 46 3.14 -10.18 10.82
C GLU A 46 1.62 -10.21 11.09
N GLY A 47 0.88 -9.15 10.73
CA GLY A 47 -0.56 -9.04 10.98
C GLY A 47 -0.94 -8.75 12.44
N ARG A 48 0.02 -8.32 13.27
CA ARG A 48 -0.21 -7.89 14.66
C ARG A 48 -0.77 -6.47 14.76
N LEU A 49 -0.56 -5.66 13.73
CA LEU A 49 -1.07 -4.29 13.63
C LEU A 49 -1.86 -4.13 12.31
N PRO A 50 -3.02 -3.45 12.31
CA PRO A 50 -3.67 -3.07 11.06
C PRO A 50 -2.77 -2.13 10.24
N ILE A 51 -2.85 -2.25 8.92
CA ILE A 51 -2.08 -1.38 8.02
C ILE A 51 -2.68 0.02 8.07
N ALA A 52 -1.83 1.02 8.30
CA ALA A 52 -2.25 2.42 8.27
C ALA A 52 -2.84 2.79 6.91
N GLU A 53 -3.76 3.75 6.91
CA GLU A 53 -4.45 4.17 5.69
C GLU A 53 -3.46 4.83 4.72
N THR A 54 -3.33 4.24 3.53
CA THR A 54 -2.40 4.70 2.50
C THR A 54 -2.93 5.97 1.87
N ARG A 55 -2.33 7.11 2.16
CA ARG A 55 -2.66 8.37 1.50
C ARG A 55 -1.97 8.44 0.14
N ILE A 56 -2.67 7.99 -0.89
CA ILE A 56 -2.17 7.99 -2.28
C ILE A 56 -1.82 9.40 -2.75
N GLU A 57 -2.54 10.42 -2.26
CA GLU A 57 -2.26 11.84 -2.53
C GLU A 57 -0.86 12.28 -2.07
N ALA A 58 -0.28 11.59 -1.08
CA ALA A 58 1.05 11.89 -0.56
C ALA A 58 2.17 11.06 -1.23
N LEU A 59 1.85 10.36 -2.32
CA LEU A 59 2.79 9.64 -3.17
C LEU A 59 3.07 10.47 -4.44
N GLU A 60 3.54 11.71 -4.28
CA GLU A 60 3.80 12.63 -5.40
C GLU A 60 4.71 12.02 -6.48
N PHE A 61 5.59 11.08 -6.12
CA PHE A 61 6.39 10.34 -7.09
C PHE A 61 5.52 9.53 -8.07
N LEU A 62 4.37 8.99 -7.65
CA LEU A 62 3.44 8.29 -8.54
C LEU A 62 2.82 9.21 -9.58
N ARG A 63 2.75 10.54 -9.37
CA ARG A 63 2.38 11.48 -10.43
C ARG A 63 3.43 11.56 -11.52
N SER A 64 4.69 11.28 -11.18
CA SER A 64 5.82 11.21 -12.13
C SER A 64 5.88 9.88 -12.88
N TYR A 65 5.41 8.77 -12.28
CA TYR A 65 5.46 7.43 -12.90
C TYR A 65 4.12 6.98 -13.52
N GLY A 66 3.00 7.47 -13.02
CA GLY A 66 1.65 7.13 -13.47
C GLY A 66 1.05 8.31 -14.23
N GLY A 67 1.00 8.21 -15.55
CA GLY A 67 0.14 9.09 -16.35
C GLY A 67 -1.27 9.16 -15.73
N ASN A 68 -1.76 10.38 -15.52
CA ASN A 68 -3.15 10.72 -15.21
C ASN A 68 -3.92 9.74 -14.30
N VAL A 69 -3.53 9.69 -13.02
CA VAL A 69 -4.29 9.05 -11.92
C VAL A 69 -5.54 9.88 -11.58
N SER A 70 -6.53 9.94 -12.48
CA SER A 70 -7.79 10.66 -12.24
C SER A 70 -8.96 9.76 -11.83
N GLU A 71 -8.86 8.42 -11.96
CA GLU A 71 -10.04 7.55 -11.85
C GLU A 71 -10.01 6.51 -10.70
N ALA A 72 -8.86 6.26 -10.06
CA ALA A 72 -8.75 5.23 -9.01
C ALA A 72 -9.11 5.72 -7.60
N SER A 73 -9.11 7.04 -7.35
CA SER A 73 -9.34 7.63 -6.02
C SER A 73 -10.75 7.35 -5.48
N SER A 74 -11.75 7.22 -6.35
CA SER A 74 -13.16 7.03 -5.97
C SER A 74 -13.55 5.57 -5.67
N LYS A 75 -12.65 4.59 -5.88
CA LYS A 75 -12.94 3.17 -5.59
C LYS A 75 -12.37 2.68 -4.25
N LEU A 76 -11.28 3.25 -3.73
CA LEU A 76 -10.74 2.85 -2.42
C LEU A 76 -11.52 3.42 -1.23
N THR A 77 -12.16 4.58 -1.39
CA THR A 77 -12.97 5.22 -0.33
C THR A 77 -14.32 4.55 -0.07
N LYS A 78 -14.76 3.59 -0.92
CA LYS A 78 -16.06 2.90 -0.74
C LYS A 78 -15.98 1.55 -0.02
N VAL A 79 -14.80 1.07 0.37
CA VAL A 79 -14.64 -0.14 1.19
C VAL A 79 -14.44 0.21 2.68
N GLY A 80 -15.11 1.25 3.17
CA GLY A 80 -14.90 1.78 4.52
C GLY A 80 -16.12 2.37 5.24
N SER A 81 -17.33 2.24 4.68
CA SER A 81 -18.57 2.55 5.41
C SER A 81 -19.62 1.50 5.14
N ALA A 82 -19.59 0.45 5.96
CA ALA A 82 -20.78 -0.30 6.32
C ALA A 82 -21.07 0.01 7.79
N GLU A 83 -21.75 1.13 7.99
CA GLU A 83 -22.89 1.27 8.92
C GLU A 83 -23.99 2.01 8.15
#